data_AF-A0A2M7P166-F1
#
_entry.id   AF-A0A2M7P166-F1
#
_cell.length_a   1.000
_cell.length_b   1.000
_cell.length_c   1.000
_cell.angle_alpha   90.00
_cell.angle_beta   90.00
_cell.angle_gamma   90.00
#
_symmetry.space_group_name_H-M   'P 1'
#
loop_
_entity.id
_entity.type
_entity.pdbx_description
1 polymer ?
#
loop_
_entity_poly.entity_id
_entity_poly.type
_entity_poly.pdbx_seq_one_letter_code
_entity_poly.pdbx_strand_id
1 'polypeptide(L)' 'MLKLPTQHMWLDYDREADVLYMSFRKPQRATATIETDNDILVRKDGKNIVGLTILNASSRQQ' A
#
# COMPACT_ATOMS: atom_id res chain seq x y z
N MET A 1 -8.59 20.59 20.95
CA MET A 1 -7.86 19.58 20.16
C MET A 1 -8.24 19.76 18.70
N LEU A 2 -7.32 20.27 17.87
CA LEU A 2 -7.60 20.58 16.46
C LEU A 2 -7.52 19.27 15.65
N LYS A 3 -8.66 18.77 15.15
CA LYS A 3 -8.68 17.66 14.19
C LYS A 3 -8.38 18.22 12.81
N LEU A 4 -7.10 18.19 12.41
CA LEU A 4 -6.72 18.44 11.03
C LEU A 4 -7.22 17.26 10.18
N PRO A 5 -7.76 17.48 8.96
CA PRO A 5 -8.14 16.41 8.06
C PRO A 5 -6.90 15.79 7.43
N THR A 6 -6.11 15.07 8.23
CA THR A 6 -4.94 14.32 7.75
C THR A 6 -5.36 12.89 7.44
N GLN A 7 -5.24 12.51 6.17
CA GLN A 7 -5.36 11.12 5.78
C GLN A 7 -4.10 10.39 6.25
N HIS A 8 -4.26 9.51 7.25
CA HIS A 8 -3.15 8.72 7.78
C HIS A 8 -2.80 7.59 6.82
N MET A 9 -1.50 7.43 6.55
CA MET A 9 -0.95 6.32 5.77
C MET A 9 0.10 5.61 6.61
N TRP A 10 0.14 4.29 6.50
CA TRP A 10 1.14 3.45 7.15
C TRP A 10 2.04 2.86 6.08
N LEU A 11 3.34 2.98 6.29
CA LEU A 11 4.37 2.46 5.41
C LEU A 11 5.20 1.46 6.20
N ASP A 12 5.50 0.32 5.59
CA ASP A 12 6.40 -0.69 6.15
C ASP A 12 7.26 -1.25 5.03
N TYR A 13 8.58 -1.23 5.21
CA TYR A 13 9.52 -1.69 4.19
C TYR A 13 10.25 -2.92 4.71
N ASP A 14 10.01 -4.04 4.04
CA ASP A 14 10.73 -5.28 4.27
C ASP A 14 11.98 -5.29 3.39
N ARG A 15 13.14 -5.09 4.03
CA ARG A 15 14.43 -5.05 3.35
C ARG A 15 14.86 -6.42 2.82
N GLU A 16 14.48 -7.51 3.49
CA GLU A 16 14.90 -8.85 3.09
C GLU A 16 14.19 -9.27 1.80
N ALA A 17 12.90 -8.92 1.68
CA ALA A 17 12.09 -9.19 0.50
C ALA A 17 12.17 -8.12 -0.61
N ASP A 18 12.75 -6.94 -0.33
CA ASP A 18 12.66 -5.74 -1.18
C ASP A 18 11.21 -5.35 -1.51
N VAL A 19 10.37 -5.26 -0.47
CA VAL A 19 8.93 -4.99 -0.58
C VAL A 19 8.50 -3.81 0.29
N LEU A 20 7.80 -2.84 -0.32
CA LEU A 20 7.15 -1.74 0.40
C LEU A 20 5.64 -1.98 0.51
N TYR A 21 5.15 -2.09 1.74
CA TYR A 21 3.73 -2.12 2.08
C TYR A 21 3.24 -0.70 2.38
N MET A 22 2.10 -0.34 1.79
CA MET A 22 1.45 0.95 2.00
C MET A 22 -0.02 0.70 2.33
N SER A 23 -0.48 1.09 3.52
CA SER A 23 -1.89 0.99 3.93
C SER A 23 -2.50 2.37 4.11
N PHE A 24 -3.70 2.58 3.57
CA PHE A 24 -4.43 3.86 3.66
C PHE A 24 -5.46 3.90 4.80
N ARG A 25 -5.65 2.78 5.49
CA ARG A 25 -6.51 2.66 6.68
C ARG A 25 -6.06 1.47 7.53
N LYS A 26 -6.32 1.52 8.84
CA LYS A 26 -6.13 0.38 9.75
C LYS A 26 -7.45 0.04 10.46
N PRO A 27 -7.86 -1.25 10.51
CA PRO A 27 -7.27 -2.38 9.77
C PRO A 27 -7.51 -2.26 8.25
N GLN A 28 -6.59 -2.75 7.42
CA GLN A 28 -6.67 -2.60 5.96
C GLN A 28 -7.93 -3.25 5.37
N ARG A 29 -8.30 -4.46 5.85
CA ARG A 29 -9.48 -5.25 5.41
C ARG A 29 -9.65 -5.29 3.89
N ALA A 30 -8.59 -5.64 3.16
CA ALA A 30 -8.69 -5.83 1.72
C ALA A 30 -9.47 -7.13 1.42
N THR A 31 -10.43 -7.06 0.50
CA THR A 31 -11.22 -8.18 0.01
C THR A 31 -10.71 -8.72 -1.32
N ALA A 32 -9.90 -7.94 -2.05
CA ALA A 32 -9.30 -8.35 -3.31
C ALA A 32 -7.89 -7.76 -3.48
N THR A 33 -7.09 -8.39 -4.34
CA THR A 33 -5.87 -7.81 -4.88
C THR A 33 -5.88 -7.87 -6.39
N ILE A 34 -5.44 -6.78 -7.01
CA ILE A 34 -5.21 -6.69 -8.45
C ILE A 34 -3.71 -6.59 -8.64
N GLU A 35 -3.15 -7.53 -9.39
CA GLU A 35 -1.76 -7.48 -9.82
C GLU A 35 -1.66 -6.59 -11.06
N THR A 36 -0.56 -5.85 -11.17
CA THR A 36 -0.28 -4.99 -12.32
C THR A 36 1.03 -5.43 -12.95
N ASP A 37 1.23 -5.09 -14.22
CA ASP A 37 2.44 -5.46 -14.98
C ASP A 37 3.73 -4.78 -14.48
N ASN A 38 3.62 -3.91 -13.48
CA ASN A 38 4.71 -3.13 -12.93
C ASN A 38 5.06 -3.56 -11.50
N ASP A 39 4.99 -4.83 -11.11
CA ASP A 39 5.40 -5.26 -9.76
C ASP A 39 4.64 -4.54 -8.60
N ILE A 40 3.43 -4.05 -8.87
CA ILE A 40 2.56 -3.42 -7.86
C ILE A 40 1.31 -4.27 -7.70
N LEU A 41 1.02 -4.61 -6.45
CA LEU A 41 -0.23 -5.24 -6.05
C LEU A 41 -1.15 -4.18 -5.43
N VAL A 42 -2.29 -3.94 -6.05
CA VAL A 42 -3.30 -3.01 -5.54
C VAL A 42 -4.25 -3.75 -4.61
N ARG A 43 -4.30 -3.36 -3.34
CA ARG A 43 -5.19 -3.96 -2.33
C ARG A 43 -6.51 -3.20 -2.32
N LYS A 44 -7.62 -3.90 -2.56
CA LYS A 44 -8.96 -3.31 -2.65
C LYS A 44 -9.91 -3.83 -1.60
N ASP A 45 -10.83 -2.96 -1.18
CA ASP A 45 -12.06 -3.31 -0.46
C ASP A 45 -13.24 -2.83 -1.30
N GLY A 46 -13.83 -3.75 -2.06
CA GLY A 46 -14.83 -3.42 -3.07
C GLY A 46 -14.26 -2.46 -4.11
N LYS A 47 -14.80 -1.24 -4.17
CA LYS A 47 -14.36 -0.21 -5.12
C LYS A 47 -13.19 0.64 -4.59
N ASN A 48 -12.88 0.57 -3.30
CA ASN A 48 -11.87 1.41 -2.67
C ASN A 48 -10.49 0.77 -2.74
N ILE A 49 -9.46 1.58 -3.04
CA ILE A 49 -8.07 1.17 -2.84
C ILE A 49 -7.74 1.41 -1.37
N VAL A 50 -7.28 0.36 -0.69
CA VAL A 50 -7.00 0.37 0.76
C VAL A 50 -5.53 0.17 1.08
N GLY A 51 -4.73 -0.20 0.08
CA GLY A 51 -3.28 -0.26 0.18
C GLY A 51 -2.61 -0.67 -1.12
N LEU A 52 -1.29 -0.63 -1.11
CA LEU A 52 -0.40 -1.10 -2.18
C LEU A 52 0.66 -2.01 -1.57
N THR A 53 1.10 -3.00 -2.33
CA THR A 53 2.35 -3.73 -2.09
C THR A 53 3.21 -3.50 -3.33
N ILE A 54 4.38 -2.91 -3.15
CA ILE A 54 5.32 -2.61 -4.22
C ILE A 54 6.48 -3.59 -4.07
N LEU A 55 6.65 -4.48 -5.05
CA LEU A 55 7.76 -5.41 -5.12
C LEU A 55 8.96 -4.72 -5.82
N ASN A 56 10.16 -5.26 -5.60
CA ASN A 56 11.41 -4.72 -6.15
C ASN A 56 11.56 -3.21 -5.86
N ALA A 57 11.11 -2.78 -4.67
CA ALA A 57 10.83 -1.37 -4.40
C ALA A 57 12.10 -0.50 -4.45
N SER A 58 13.25 -1.06 -4.08
CA SER A 58 14.56 -0.39 -4.12
C SER A 58 15.06 -0.09 -5.53
N SER A 59 14.61 -0.86 -6.53
CA SER A 59 15.10 -0.78 -7.91
C SER A 59 14.27 0.14 -8.81
N ARG A 60 13.16 0.68 -8.30
CA ARG A 60 12.28 1.58 -9.04
C ARG A 60 12.97 2.94 -9.25
N GLN A 61 13.18 3.29 -10.51
CA GLN A 61 13.64 4.61 -10.92
C GLN A 61 12.47 5.61 -10.89
N GLN A 62 12.75 6.85 -10.47
CA GLN A 62 11.79 7.96 -10.44
C GLN A 62 11.49 8.49 -11.85
#